data_AF-A0A662MDZ1-F1
#
_entry.id   AF-A0A662MDZ1-F1
#
_cell.length_a   1.000
_cell.length_b   1.000
_cell.length_c   1.000
_cell.angle_alpha   90.00
_cell.angle_beta   90.00
_cell.angle_gamma   90.00
#
_symmetry.space_group_name_H-M   'P 1'
#
loop_
_entity.id
_entity.type
_entity.pdbx_description
1 polymer ?
#
loop_
_entity_poly.entity_id
_entity_poly.type
_entity_poly.pdbx_seq_one_letter_code
_entity_poly.pdbx_strand_id
1 'polypeptide(L)'
;MKISETGNSTNELISMYKINEGKVGSESEEQAANSVVPEDKVSLSSTARDIQLAEKVIEKLPDIREEKVQALKDQIATGKYNVSGEKIAEKMMSESLLDIVV
;
A
#
# COMPACT_ATOMS: atom_id res chain seq x y z
N MET A 1 2.98 -17.78 22.66
CA MET A 1 2.59 -18.37 21.36
C MET A 1 3.48 -17.77 20.28
N LYS A 2 4.07 -18.62 19.43
CA LYS A 2 5.10 -18.25 18.46
C LYS A 2 4.40 -17.91 17.14
N ILE A 3 4.39 -16.64 16.74
CA ILE A 3 3.94 -16.26 15.39
C ILE A 3 5.14 -16.34 14.46
N SER A 4 5.12 -17.36 13.60
CA SER A 4 6.04 -17.56 12.49
C SER A 4 5.76 -16.57 11.37
N GLU A 5 6.83 -16.09 10.75
CA GLU A 5 6.85 -15.37 9.46
C GLU A 5 5.88 -15.98 8.46
N THR A 6 4.96 -15.18 7.93
CA THR A 6 4.23 -15.50 6.71
C THR A 6 3.97 -14.19 5.98
N GLY A 7 4.61 -14.04 4.82
CA GLY A 7 4.50 -12.87 3.94
C GLY A 7 3.16 -12.82 3.20
N ASN A 8 2.06 -12.71 3.94
CA ASN A 8 0.75 -12.42 3.35
C ASN A 8 0.49 -10.91 3.41
N SER A 9 0.21 -10.32 2.25
CA SER A 9 -0.13 -8.91 2.13
C SER A 9 -1.32 -8.59 3.05
N THR A 10 -1.24 -7.48 3.78
CA THR A 10 -2.22 -7.03 4.78
C THR A 10 -3.66 -7.00 4.26
N ASN A 11 -3.86 -6.73 2.97
CA ASN A 11 -5.17 -6.81 2.31
C ASN A 11 -5.75 -8.23 2.28
N GLU A 12 -4.91 -9.25 2.13
CA GLU A 12 -5.31 -10.65 2.07
C GLU A 12 -5.74 -11.15 3.45
N LEU A 13 -5.03 -10.75 4.51
CA LEU A 13 -5.43 -11.01 5.90
C LEU A 13 -6.80 -10.40 6.23
N ILE A 14 -7.05 -9.16 5.81
CA ILE A 14 -8.36 -8.49 5.99
C ILE A 14 -9.47 -9.25 5.25
N SER A 15 -9.18 -9.80 4.07
CA SER A 15 -10.16 -10.58 3.30
C SER A 15 -10.45 -11.95 3.93
N MET A 16 -9.45 -12.64 4.48
CA MET A 16 -9.63 -13.94 5.11
C MET A 16 -10.54 -13.88 6.35
N TYR A 17 -10.42 -12.81 7.15
CA TYR A 17 -11.33 -12.60 8.28
C TYR A 17 -12.77 -12.32 7.86
N LYS A 18 -13.00 -11.70 6.70
CA LYS A 18 -14.35 -11.51 6.15
C LYS A 18 -14.98 -12.78 5.56
N ILE A 19 -14.19 -13.78 5.18
CA ILE A 19 -14.68 -14.97 4.48
C ILE A 19 -15.22 -16.05 5.44
N ASN A 20 -14.96 -15.94 6.75
CA ASN A 20 -15.39 -16.95 7.74
C ASN A 20 -16.83 -16.78 8.29
N GLU A 21 -17.59 -15.75 7.92
CA GLU A 21 -18.99 -15.59 8.36
C GLU A 21 -20.01 -16.42 7.54
N GLY A 22 -19.56 -17.14 6.51
CA GLY A 22 -20.47 -17.76 5.53
C GLY A 22 -20.88 -19.22 5.74
N LYS A 23 -20.39 -19.95 6.76
CA LYS A 23 -20.65 -21.40 6.85
C LYS A 23 -20.69 -21.96 8.27
N VAL A 24 -21.78 -21.75 9.00
CA VAL A 24 -22.30 -22.78 9.92
C VAL A 24 -23.83 -22.68 9.94
N GLY A 25 -24.51 -23.66 9.33
CA GLY A 25 -25.96 -23.80 9.39
C GLY A 25 -26.36 -25.26 9.24
N SER A 26 -27.30 -25.69 10.11
CA SER A 26 -27.89 -27.03 10.35
C SER A 26 -27.28 -27.70 11.60
N GLU A 27 -27.96 -27.92 12.72
CA GLU A 27 -29.39 -28.12 13.01
C GLU A 27 -29.70 -27.90 14.52
N SER A 28 -31.01 -27.82 14.83
CA SER A 28 -31.70 -28.02 16.12
C SER A 28 -31.91 -26.83 17.09
N GLU A 29 -33.14 -26.32 17.05
CA GLU A 29 -34.11 -26.12 18.15
C GLU A 29 -33.71 -25.43 19.48
N GLU A 30 -34.30 -24.24 19.62
CA GLU A 30 -35.16 -23.82 20.74
C GLU A 30 -34.56 -23.17 22.00
N GLN A 31 -34.98 -21.91 22.21
CA GLN A 31 -34.99 -21.12 23.44
C GLN A 31 -33.65 -20.82 24.13
N ALA A 32 -33.09 -19.65 23.82
CA ALA A 32 -32.54 -18.77 24.85
C ALA A 32 -32.45 -17.32 24.33
N ALA A 33 -32.97 -16.43 25.16
CA ALA A 33 -32.79 -14.98 25.17
C ALA A 33 -31.81 -14.40 24.14
N ASN A 34 -32.36 -13.52 23.30
CA ASN A 34 -31.76 -12.36 22.65
C ASN A 34 -30.39 -11.96 23.22
N SER A 35 -29.36 -12.72 22.87
CA SER A 35 -27.97 -12.47 23.23
C SER A 35 -27.33 -12.01 21.94
N VAL A 36 -27.47 -10.72 21.67
CA VAL A 36 -26.66 -10.04 20.67
C VAL A 36 -25.22 -10.28 21.11
N VAL A 37 -24.58 -11.31 20.56
CA VAL A 37 -23.14 -11.49 20.63
C VAL A 37 -22.59 -10.17 20.09
N PRO A 38 -21.84 -9.38 20.89
CA PRO A 38 -21.25 -8.17 20.37
C PRO A 38 -20.31 -8.59 19.24
N GLU A 39 -20.76 -8.34 18.02
CA GLU A 39 -20.00 -8.55 16.80
C GLU A 39 -18.79 -7.64 16.89
N ASP A 40 -17.59 -8.21 16.94
CA ASP A 40 -16.35 -7.44 17.03
C ASP A 40 -16.19 -6.60 15.75
N LYS A 41 -16.62 -5.33 15.84
CA LYS A 41 -16.62 -4.41 14.71
C LYS A 41 -15.23 -3.81 14.50
N VAL A 42 -14.43 -4.44 13.65
CA VAL A 42 -13.18 -3.85 13.17
C VAL A 42 -13.47 -2.67 12.24
N SER A 43 -13.04 -1.47 12.66
CA SER A 43 -13.14 -0.24 11.86
C SER A 43 -11.74 0.25 11.51
N LEU A 44 -11.49 0.47 10.22
CA LEU A 44 -10.22 1.06 9.76
C LEU A 44 -10.09 2.48 10.33
N SER A 45 -8.88 2.87 10.75
CA SER A 45 -8.63 4.26 11.15
C SER A 45 -8.82 5.19 9.95
N SER A 46 -9.08 6.48 10.19
CA SER A 46 -9.16 7.48 9.12
C SER A 46 -7.87 7.52 8.30
N THR A 47 -6.72 7.57 8.98
CA THR A 47 -5.39 7.58 8.35
C THR A 47 -5.15 6.38 7.44
N ALA A 48 -5.57 5.17 7.84
CA ALA A 48 -5.38 3.99 7.01
C ALA A 48 -6.31 3.99 5.78
N ARG A 49 -7.51 4.59 5.86
CA ARG A 49 -8.35 4.83 4.67
C ARG A 49 -7.67 5.82 3.70
N ASP A 50 -7.05 6.86 4.24
CA ASP A 50 -6.37 7.88 3.44
C ASP A 50 -5.15 7.30 2.71
N ILE A 51 -4.37 6.44 3.37
CA ILE A 51 -3.25 5.72 2.74
C ILE A 51 -3.74 4.82 1.61
N GLN A 52 -4.79 4.02 1.83
CA GLN A 52 -5.35 3.16 0.77
C GLN A 52 -5.89 3.96 -0.42
N LEU A 53 -6.44 5.16 -0.17
CA LEU A 53 -6.87 6.05 -1.24
C LEU A 53 -5.66 6.57 -2.03
N ALA A 54 -4.59 6.97 -1.34
CA ALA A 54 -3.36 7.44 -1.96
C ALA A 54 -2.68 6.35 -2.81
N GLU A 55 -2.59 5.11 -2.30
CA GLU A 55 -2.07 3.96 -3.04
C GLU A 55 -2.84 3.73 -4.33
N LYS A 56 -4.17 3.71 -4.28
CA LYS A 56 -5.03 3.55 -5.47
C LYS A 56 -4.86 4.66 -6.50
N VAL A 57 -4.49 5.86 -6.07
CA VAL A 57 -4.21 6.97 -7.00
C VAL A 57 -2.83 6.78 -7.62
N ILE A 58 -1.83 6.37 -6.84
CA ILE A 58 -0.47 6.09 -7.31
C ILE A 58 -0.47 4.95 -8.34
N GLU A 59 -1.21 3.87 -8.10
CA GLU A 59 -1.34 2.73 -9.04
C GLU A 59 -1.95 3.11 -10.39
N LYS A 60 -2.72 4.20 -10.45
CA LYS A 60 -3.32 4.69 -11.69
C LYS A 60 -2.42 5.65 -12.46
N LEU A 61 -1.33 6.11 -11.84
CA LEU A 61 -0.38 6.97 -12.52
C LEU A 61 0.38 6.15 -13.58
N PRO A 62 0.70 6.76 -14.73
CA PRO A 62 1.50 6.08 -15.73
C PRO A 62 2.92 5.85 -15.19
N ASP A 63 3.48 4.67 -15.48
CA ASP A 63 4.86 4.32 -15.14
C ASP A 63 5.86 5.34 -15.71
N ILE A 64 5.56 5.85 -16.91
CA ILE A 64 6.39 6.83 -17.62
C ILE A 64 5.69 8.18 -17.66
N ARG A 65 6.37 9.18 -17.11
CA ARG A 65 5.94 10.58 -17.15
C ARG A 65 6.50 11.27 -18.39
N GLU A 66 5.88 10.97 -19.53
CA GLU A 66 6.27 11.43 -20.88
C GLU A 66 6.52 12.94 -20.96
N GLU A 67 5.76 13.74 -20.22
CA GLU A 67 5.91 15.19 -20.21
C GLU A 67 7.29 15.63 -19.70
N LYS A 68 7.81 14.96 -18.66
CA LYS A 68 9.16 15.26 -18.14
C LYS A 68 10.24 14.71 -19.06
N VAL A 69 10.01 13.55 -19.67
CA VAL A 69 10.97 12.97 -20.63
C VAL A 69 11.16 13.89 -21.82
N GLN A 70 10.06 14.38 -22.41
CA GLN A 70 10.13 15.27 -23.55
C GLN A 70 10.80 16.61 -23.18
N ALA A 71 10.43 17.21 -22.05
CA ALA A 71 11.06 18.45 -21.58
C ALA A 71 12.58 18.30 -21.39
N LEU A 72 13.04 17.17 -20.85
CA LEU A 72 14.46 16.87 -20.70
C LEU A 72 15.15 16.66 -22.04
N LYS A 73 14.53 15.91 -22.97
CA LYS A 73 15.05 15.74 -24.34
C LYS A 73 15.27 17.09 -25.03
N ASP A 74 14.31 18.00 -24.92
CA ASP A 74 14.39 19.33 -25.52
C ASP A 74 15.51 20.18 -24.88
N GLN A 75 15.67 20.11 -23.55
CA GLN A 75 16.78 20.79 -22.86
C GLN A 75 18.15 20.26 -23.29
N ILE A 76 18.27 18.95 -23.50
CA ILE A 76 19.50 18.32 -23.99
C ILE A 76 19.78 18.78 -25.43
N ALA A 77 18.77 18.70 -26.31
CA ALA A 77 18.91 19.09 -27.71
C ALA A 77 19.28 20.57 -27.90
N THR A 78 18.77 21.44 -27.02
CA THR A 78 19.07 22.88 -27.04
C THR A 78 20.35 23.25 -26.28
N GLY A 79 21.07 22.27 -25.71
CA GLY A 79 22.29 22.50 -24.93
C GLY A 79 22.06 23.22 -23.60
N LYS A 80 20.80 23.31 -23.13
CA LYS A 80 20.41 23.97 -21.88
C LYS A 80 20.40 23.01 -20.68
N TYR A 81 20.58 21.71 -20.93
CA TYR A 81 20.67 20.72 -19.88
C TYR A 81 22.02 20.85 -19.15
N ASN A 82 21.99 21.41 -17.94
CA ASN A 82 23.16 21.59 -17.11
C ASN A 82 22.92 20.99 -15.72
N VAL A 83 23.72 19.98 -15.37
CA VAL A 83 23.69 19.32 -14.06
C VAL A 83 24.99 19.64 -13.33
N SER A 84 24.88 20.15 -12.11
CA SER A 84 26.06 20.42 -11.27
C SER A 84 26.63 19.11 -10.70
N GLY A 85 27.95 19.08 -10.49
CA GLY A 85 28.61 17.94 -9.83
C GLY A 85 28.06 17.67 -8.42
N GLU A 86 27.63 18.72 -7.72
CA GLU A 86 26.96 18.61 -6.41
C GLU A 86 25.67 17.79 -6.47
N LYS A 87 24.79 18.08 -7.45
CA LYS A 87 23.53 17.32 -7.63
C LYS A 87 23.79 15.84 -7.94
N ILE A 88 24.89 15.55 -8.65
CA ILE A 88 25.29 14.17 -8.96
C ILE A 88 25.72 13.46 -7.67
N ALA A 89 26.61 14.09 -6.90
CA ALA A 89 27.10 13.53 -5.63
C ALA A 89 25.98 13.33 -4.60
N GLU A 90 25.06 14.31 -4.49
CA GLU A 90 23.86 14.21 -3.65
C GLU A 90 23.01 12.99 -4.02
N LYS A 91 22.78 12.79 -5.33
CA LYS A 91 22.03 11.63 -5.82
C LYS A 91 22.75 10.31 -5.54
N MET A 92 24.05 10.23 -5.79
CA MET A 92 24.84 9.03 -5.48
C MET A 92 24.77 8.66 -4.00
N MET A 93 24.93 9.63 -3.11
CA MET A 93 24.87 9.40 -1.66
C MET A 93 23.45 9.01 -1.21
N SER A 94 22.42 9.69 -1.73
CA SER A 94 21.04 9.42 -1.39
C SER A 94 20.62 8.00 -1.77
N GLU A 95 20.95 7.55 -2.99
CA GLU A 95 20.66 6.18 -3.42
C GLU A 95 21.44 5.14 -2.60
N SER A 96 22.73 5.41 -2.30
CA SER A 96 23.53 4.53 -1.45
C SER A 96 22.98 4.40 -0.04
N LEU A 97 22.38 5.44 0.53
CA LEU A 97 21.77 5.40 1.85
C LEU A 97 20.43 4.65 1.85
N LEU A 98 19.64 4.80 0.78
CA LEU A 98 18.38 4.05 0.63
C LEU A 98 18.63 2.54 0.57
N ASP A 99 19.64 2.12 -0.19
CA ASP A 99 20.01 0.69 -0.35
C ASP A 99 20.50 0.04 0.97
N ILE A 100 20.97 0.83 1.93
CA ILE A 100 21.42 0.35 3.24
C ILE A 100 20.23 0.12 4.20
N VAL A 101 19.14 0.88 4.04
CA VAL A 101 18.01 0.91 4.99
C VAL A 101 16.86 -0.02 4.57
N VAL A 102 16.81 -0.42 3.29
CA VAL A 102 15.77 -1.29 2.72
C VAL A 102 16.21 -2.76 2.71
#